data_AF-A0A2Z6GFF8-F1
#
_entry.id   AF-A0A2Z6GFF8-F1
#
_cell.length_a   1.000
_cell.length_b   1.000
_cell.length_c   1.000
_cell.angle_alpha   90.00
_cell.angle_beta   90.00
_cell.angle_gamma   90.00
#
_symmetry.space_group_name_H-M   'P 1'
#
loop_
_entity.id
_entity.type
_entity.pdbx_description
1 polymer ?
#
loop_
_entity_poly.entity_id
_entity_poly.type
_entity_poly.pdbx_seq_one_letter_code
_entity_poly.pdbx_strand_id
1 'polypeptide(L)'
;MFERLSEELYPDHKEKAIAEFTNDRLRSYYLNHPRVARPAVDLFREAESLLCSGHLDAALVFSASATELFLKATLLRPIIHGLVSSEVLAEEIVNNTLAQTGLDRYKKLLDQLFEHLTSKKLDSVLRVGASKTLVDEIAEIQRMRNGVVHRGESITQADAERALDVCKTTVIFVLNPVLAALNLESRKGEGIQPARRLG
;
A
#
# COMPACT_ATOMS: atom_id res chain seq x y z
N MET A 1 -2.25 -38.00 -29.24
CA MET A 1 -3.33 -37.05 -29.62
C MET A 1 -3.66 -36.10 -28.47
N PHE A 2 -3.60 -36.54 -27.19
CA PHE A 2 -3.72 -35.65 -26.03
C PHE A 2 -2.46 -34.81 -25.71
N GLU A 3 -1.25 -35.26 -26.09
CA GLU A 3 -0.01 -34.48 -25.88
C GLU A 3 0.11 -33.25 -26.80
N ARG A 4 -0.46 -33.29 -28.01
CA ARG A 4 -0.46 -32.13 -28.93
C ARG A 4 -1.47 -31.06 -28.51
N LEU A 5 -2.56 -31.45 -27.86
CA LEU A 5 -3.53 -30.52 -27.29
C LEU A 5 -2.97 -29.78 -26.07
N SER A 6 -2.08 -30.40 -25.30
CA SER A 6 -1.38 -29.72 -24.19
C SER A 6 -0.29 -28.76 -24.66
N GLU A 7 0.32 -28.99 -25.83
CA GLU A 7 1.34 -28.10 -26.41
C GLU A 7 0.72 -26.87 -27.11
N GLU A 8 -0.50 -26.99 -27.64
CA GLU A 8 -1.26 -25.88 -28.26
C GLU A 8 -2.04 -25.00 -27.25
N LEU A 9 -2.07 -25.37 -25.96
CA LEU A 9 -2.71 -24.62 -24.86
C LEU A 9 -1.70 -23.78 -24.03
N TYR A 10 -0.61 -23.36 -24.69
CA TYR A 10 0.42 -22.35 -24.38
C TYR A 10 0.73 -21.94 -22.92
N PRO A 11 2.03 -21.81 -22.55
CA PRO A 11 2.48 -21.09 -21.35
C PRO A 11 1.86 -19.69 -21.19
N ASP A 12 1.67 -18.98 -22.32
CA ASP A 12 1.13 -17.61 -22.36
C ASP A 12 -0.32 -17.48 -21.87
N HIS A 13 -1.12 -18.55 -21.99
CA HIS A 13 -2.50 -18.56 -21.47
C HIS A 13 -2.54 -18.87 -19.97
N LYS A 14 -1.58 -19.66 -19.48
CA LYS A 14 -1.47 -19.98 -18.05
C LYS A 14 -1.07 -18.74 -17.25
N GLU A 15 -0.10 -17.96 -17.72
CA GLU A 15 0.31 -16.74 -17.03
C GLU A 15 -0.79 -15.67 -17.04
N LYS A 16 -1.49 -15.50 -18.17
CA LYS A 16 -2.65 -14.61 -18.26
C LYS A 16 -3.79 -15.05 -17.35
N ALA A 17 -4.12 -16.34 -17.32
CA ALA A 17 -5.17 -16.87 -16.43
C ALA A 17 -4.81 -16.72 -14.95
N ILE A 18 -3.54 -16.89 -14.58
CA ILE A 18 -3.07 -16.65 -13.20
C ILE A 18 -3.15 -15.16 -12.85
N ALA A 19 -2.78 -14.26 -13.76
CA ALA A 19 -2.88 -12.82 -13.56
C ALA A 19 -4.33 -12.35 -13.41
N GLU A 20 -5.23 -12.79 -14.30
CA GLU A 20 -6.68 -12.50 -14.23
C GLU A 20 -7.29 -13.05 -12.93
N PHE A 21 -6.96 -14.28 -12.56
CA PHE A 21 -7.41 -14.88 -11.31
C PHE A 21 -6.91 -14.11 -10.07
N THR A 22 -5.67 -13.63 -10.10
CA THR A 22 -5.10 -12.83 -9.00
C THR A 22 -5.78 -11.46 -8.92
N ASN A 23 -6.06 -10.82 -10.06
CA ASN A 23 -6.77 -9.54 -10.12
C ASN A 23 -8.22 -9.65 -9.63
N ASP A 24 -8.94 -10.71 -9.99
CA ASP A 24 -10.30 -10.96 -9.52
C ASP A 24 -10.34 -11.17 -8.00
N ARG A 25 -9.35 -11.88 -7.45
CA ARG A 25 -9.23 -12.05 -6.00
C ARG A 25 -8.87 -10.77 -5.28
N LEU A 26 -7.90 -10.01 -5.79
CA LEU A 26 -7.54 -8.69 -5.25
C LEU A 26 -8.75 -7.76 -5.24
N ARG A 27 -9.49 -7.71 -6.34
CA ARG A 27 -10.72 -6.93 -6.45
C ARG A 27 -11.77 -7.37 -5.45
N SER A 28 -12.00 -8.69 -5.34
CA SER A 28 -12.96 -9.27 -4.39
C SER A 28 -12.61 -8.92 -2.94
N TYR A 29 -11.32 -8.94 -2.59
CA TYR A 29 -10.86 -8.53 -1.27
C TYR A 29 -11.27 -7.09 -0.94
N TYR A 30 -11.01 -6.12 -1.81
CA TYR A 30 -11.40 -4.73 -1.55
C TYR A 30 -12.91 -4.53 -1.47
N LEU A 31 -13.69 -5.25 -2.27
CA LEU A 31 -15.15 -5.18 -2.25
C LEU A 31 -15.75 -5.78 -0.96
N ASN A 32 -15.12 -6.83 -0.41
CA ASN A 32 -15.50 -7.41 0.88
C ASN A 32 -15.01 -6.60 2.08
N HIS A 33 -13.96 -5.79 1.89
CA HIS A 33 -13.37 -4.93 2.90
C HIS A 33 -13.32 -3.46 2.46
N PRO A 34 -14.47 -2.80 2.18
CA PRO A 34 -14.50 -1.46 1.61
C PRO A 34 -13.88 -0.41 2.53
N ARG A 35 -13.78 -0.69 3.83
CA ARG A 35 -13.18 0.18 4.85
C ARG A 35 -11.75 -0.21 5.23
N VAL A 36 -11.07 -1.05 4.46
CA VAL A 36 -9.70 -1.52 4.78
C VAL A 36 -8.70 -0.37 4.98
N ALA A 37 -8.87 0.75 4.26
CA ALA A 37 -8.03 1.94 4.39
C ALA A 37 -8.41 2.85 5.57
N ARG A 38 -9.57 2.63 6.21
CA ARG A 38 -10.16 3.56 7.19
C ARG A 38 -9.23 3.85 8.39
N PRO A 39 -8.62 2.84 9.03
CA PRO A 39 -7.70 3.10 10.14
C PRO A 39 -6.52 4.00 9.75
N ALA A 40 -5.98 3.82 8.54
CA ALA A 40 -4.87 4.63 8.05
C ALA A 40 -5.31 6.07 7.72
N VAL A 41 -6.52 6.25 7.16
CA VAL A 41 -7.12 7.57 6.93
C VAL A 41 -7.38 8.31 8.24
N ASP A 42 -7.83 7.62 9.28
CA ASP A 42 -8.11 8.24 10.57
C ASP A 42 -6.81 8.68 11.26
N LEU A 43 -5.76 7.86 11.22
CA LEU A 43 -4.42 8.25 11.70
C LEU A 43 -3.84 9.43 10.91
N PHE A 44 -4.02 9.47 9.59
CA PHE A 44 -3.56 10.59 8.76
C PHE A 44 -4.23 11.90 9.15
N ARG A 45 -5.55 11.89 9.35
CA ARG A 45 -6.30 13.09 9.79
C ARG A 45 -5.88 13.56 11.18
N GLU A 46 -5.60 12.61 12.08
CA GLU A 46 -5.07 12.95 13.39
C GLU A 46 -3.67 13.59 13.26
N ALA A 47 -2.82 13.08 12.38
CA ALA A 47 -1.53 13.69 12.08
C ALA A 47 -1.66 15.13 11.57
N GLU A 48 -2.62 15.40 10.67
CA GLU A 48 -2.93 16.76 10.18
C GLU A 48 -3.32 17.70 11.34
N SER A 49 -4.20 17.22 12.24
CA SER A 49 -4.66 17.98 13.41
C SER A 49 -3.51 18.30 14.38
N LEU A 50 -2.66 17.31 14.67
CA LEU A 50 -1.51 17.45 15.55
C LEU A 50 -0.49 18.45 14.98
N LEU A 51 -0.26 18.41 13.67
CA LEU A 51 0.63 19.36 13.00
C LEU A 51 0.10 20.79 13.10
N CYS A 52 -1.20 20.99 12.83
CA CYS A 52 -1.84 22.29 12.95
C CYS A 52 -1.80 22.85 14.38
N SER A 53 -1.76 21.96 15.38
CA SER A 53 -1.69 22.30 16.80
C SER A 53 -0.26 22.48 17.32
N GLY A 54 0.76 22.32 16.46
CA GLY A 54 2.18 22.46 16.83
C GLY A 54 2.79 21.25 17.54
N HIS A 55 2.10 20.11 17.58
CA HIS A 55 2.59 18.87 18.18
C HIS A 55 3.41 18.04 17.18
N LEU A 56 4.62 18.52 16.88
CA LEU A 56 5.43 18.03 15.76
C LEU A 56 5.81 16.56 15.89
N ASP A 57 6.39 16.15 17.02
CA ASP A 57 6.81 14.77 17.28
C ASP A 57 5.64 13.79 17.08
N ALA A 58 4.47 14.14 17.63
CA ALA A 58 3.26 13.34 17.50
C ALA A 58 2.76 13.30 16.04
N ALA A 59 2.74 14.45 15.34
CA ALA A 59 2.36 14.51 13.94
C ALA A 59 3.24 13.62 13.06
N LEU A 60 4.56 13.60 13.29
CA LEU A 60 5.48 12.71 12.58
C LEU A 60 5.20 11.24 12.88
N VAL A 61 5.00 10.88 14.15
CA VAL A 61 4.69 9.49 14.55
C VAL A 61 3.40 9.01 13.91
N PHE A 62 2.34 9.82 13.93
CA PHE A 62 1.05 9.47 13.33
C PHE A 62 1.14 9.40 11.80
N SER A 63 1.86 10.32 11.15
CA SER A 63 2.10 10.28 9.70
C SER A 63 2.87 9.02 9.26
N ALA A 64 3.91 8.65 10.01
CA ALA A 64 4.69 7.44 9.76
C ALA A 64 3.84 6.17 9.93
N SER A 65 3.05 6.11 11.00
CA SER A 65 2.13 5.01 11.29
C SER A 65 1.02 4.90 10.24
N ALA A 66 0.43 6.02 9.81
CA ALA A 66 -0.57 6.04 8.76
C ALA A 66 0.00 5.48 7.44
N THR A 67 1.20 5.92 7.05
CA THR A 67 1.91 5.42 5.85
C THR A 67 2.15 3.92 5.92
N GLU A 68 2.66 3.41 7.04
CA GLU A 68 2.88 1.97 7.23
C GLU A 68 1.56 1.19 7.16
N LEU A 69 0.52 1.71 7.80
CA LEU A 69 -0.79 1.06 7.83
C LEU A 69 -1.46 1.06 6.45
N PHE A 70 -1.30 2.13 5.66
CA PHE A 70 -1.72 2.14 4.26
C PHE A 70 -1.05 1.02 3.48
N LEU A 71 0.27 0.93 3.48
CA LEU A 71 0.99 -0.10 2.72
C LEU A 71 0.64 -1.52 3.18
N LYS A 72 0.53 -1.75 4.49
CA LYS A 72 0.18 -3.06 5.05
C LYS A 72 -1.26 -3.46 4.76
N ALA A 73 -2.22 -2.61 5.11
CA ALA A 73 -3.64 -2.95 5.05
C ALA A 73 -4.18 -2.90 3.62
N THR A 74 -3.72 -1.94 2.81
CA THR A 74 -4.30 -1.65 1.50
C THR A 74 -3.51 -2.20 0.33
N LEU A 75 -2.32 -2.77 0.53
CA LEU A 75 -1.58 -3.46 -0.54
C LEU A 75 -1.20 -4.87 -0.11
N LEU A 76 -0.38 -4.97 0.93
CA LEU A 76 0.24 -6.25 1.29
C LEU A 76 -0.76 -7.32 1.74
N ARG A 77 -1.72 -6.97 2.60
CA ARG A 77 -2.78 -7.90 3.03
C ARG A 77 -3.62 -8.37 1.83
N PRO A 78 -4.18 -7.49 0.96
CA PRO A 78 -4.84 -7.92 -0.26
C PRO A 78 -4.02 -8.87 -1.13
N ILE A 79 -2.72 -8.60 -1.33
CA ILE A 79 -1.81 -9.47 -2.11
C ILE A 79 -1.76 -10.88 -1.55
N ILE A 80 -1.53 -11.00 -0.24
CA ILE A 80 -1.38 -12.32 0.38
C ILE A 80 -2.71 -13.09 0.28
N HIS A 81 -3.85 -12.43 0.48
CA HIS A 81 -5.16 -13.05 0.28
C HIS A 81 -5.46 -13.36 -1.21
N GLY A 82 -4.88 -12.61 -2.15
CA GLY A 82 -5.00 -12.88 -3.58
C GLY A 82 -4.18 -14.10 -4.03
N LEU A 83 -2.96 -14.25 -3.50
CA LEU A 83 -2.00 -15.29 -3.88
C LEU A 83 -2.26 -16.62 -3.15
N VAL A 84 -2.81 -16.59 -1.94
CA VAL A 84 -3.03 -17.79 -1.13
C VAL A 84 -4.48 -18.24 -1.27
N SER A 85 -4.68 -19.48 -1.73
CA SER A 85 -6.03 -20.01 -1.98
C SER A 85 -6.84 -20.38 -0.74
N SER A 86 -6.20 -20.46 0.42
CA SER A 86 -6.84 -20.69 1.71
C SER A 86 -6.80 -19.41 2.53
N GLU A 87 -7.96 -18.91 2.91
CA GLU A 87 -8.11 -17.70 3.73
C GLU A 87 -7.40 -17.83 5.09
N VAL A 88 -7.45 -19.03 5.70
CA VAL A 88 -6.77 -19.33 6.97
C VAL A 88 -5.25 -19.26 6.83
N LEU A 89 -4.70 -19.85 5.77
CA LEU A 89 -3.26 -19.79 5.50
C LEU A 89 -2.81 -18.37 5.12
N ALA A 90 -3.66 -17.63 4.42
CA ALA A 90 -3.41 -16.23 4.08
C ALA A 90 -3.28 -15.39 5.36
N GLU A 91 -4.23 -15.51 6.28
CA GLU A 91 -4.21 -14.79 7.56
C GLU A 91 -2.98 -15.15 8.40
N GLU A 92 -2.58 -16.42 8.44
CA GLU A 92 -1.39 -16.87 9.16
C GLU A 92 -0.09 -16.34 8.54
N ILE A 93 0.02 -16.33 7.21
CA ILE A 93 1.17 -15.72 6.49
C ILE A 93 1.19 -14.21 6.71
N VAL A 94 0.04 -13.54 6.61
CA VAL A 94 -0.10 -12.10 6.91
C VAL A 94 0.37 -11.82 8.33
N ASN A 95 -0.15 -12.53 9.32
CA ASN A 95 0.18 -12.28 10.72
C ASN A 95 1.67 -12.50 11.00
N ASN A 96 2.27 -13.58 10.49
CA ASN A 96 3.69 -13.84 10.66
C ASN A 96 4.59 -12.86 9.87
N THR A 97 4.16 -12.42 8.68
CA THR A 97 4.95 -11.48 7.84
C THR A 97 4.81 -10.03 8.32
N LEU A 98 3.65 -9.66 8.87
CA LEU A 98 3.33 -8.30 9.33
C LEU A 98 3.61 -8.06 10.83
N ALA A 99 3.89 -9.12 11.61
CA ALA A 99 4.15 -9.03 13.05
C ALA A 99 5.31 -8.10 13.41
N GLN A 100 6.26 -7.87 12.49
CA GLN A 100 7.37 -6.96 12.69
C GLN A 100 7.17 -5.63 11.93
N THR A 101 7.74 -4.53 12.47
CA THR A 101 7.70 -3.17 11.90
C THR A 101 8.81 -2.93 10.87
N GLY A 102 8.52 -2.23 9.76
CA GLY A 102 9.52 -1.83 8.75
C GLY A 102 9.23 -2.30 7.33
N LEU A 103 9.43 -1.40 6.36
CA LEU A 103 9.11 -1.57 4.93
C LEU A 103 10.02 -2.59 4.22
N ASP A 104 11.29 -2.68 4.61
CA ASP A 104 12.32 -3.45 3.89
C ASP A 104 11.98 -4.93 3.70
N ARG A 105 11.29 -5.54 4.67
CA ARG A 105 10.94 -6.98 4.62
C ARG A 105 9.95 -7.33 3.53
N TYR A 106 9.09 -6.39 3.14
CA TYR A 106 8.04 -6.62 2.14
C TYR A 106 8.14 -5.68 0.94
N LYS A 107 9.16 -4.82 0.89
CA LYS A 107 9.45 -3.92 -0.23
C LYS A 107 9.46 -4.66 -1.56
N LYS A 108 10.21 -5.76 -1.67
CA LYS A 108 10.32 -6.53 -2.93
C LYS A 108 8.95 -7.03 -3.43
N LEU A 109 8.10 -7.47 -2.52
CA LEU A 109 6.75 -7.94 -2.87
C LEU A 109 5.85 -6.79 -3.31
N LEU A 110 5.92 -5.63 -2.64
CA LEU A 110 5.22 -4.42 -3.06
C LEU A 110 5.69 -3.92 -4.42
N ASP A 111 7.00 -3.92 -4.68
CA ASP A 111 7.59 -3.51 -5.96
C ASP A 111 7.06 -4.39 -7.09
N GLN A 112 7.08 -5.70 -6.91
CA GLN A 112 6.60 -6.68 -7.89
C GLN A 112 5.10 -6.54 -8.17
N LEU A 113 4.28 -6.34 -7.14
CA LEU A 113 2.85 -6.10 -7.34
C LEU A 113 2.61 -4.79 -8.09
N PHE A 114 3.25 -3.72 -7.64
CA PHE A 114 3.02 -2.40 -8.22
C PHE A 114 3.42 -2.39 -9.70
N GLU A 115 4.54 -3.04 -10.04
CA GLU A 115 4.97 -3.25 -11.43
C GLU A 115 3.98 -4.11 -12.23
N HIS A 116 3.44 -5.18 -11.63
CA HIS A 116 2.43 -6.02 -12.28
C HIS A 116 1.13 -5.24 -12.60
N LEU A 117 0.63 -4.44 -11.65
CA LEU A 117 -0.66 -3.76 -11.79
C LEU A 117 -0.59 -2.44 -12.58
N THR A 118 0.54 -1.73 -12.49
CA THR A 118 0.66 -0.37 -13.05
C THR A 118 1.68 -0.26 -14.17
N SER A 119 2.44 -1.32 -14.43
CA SER A 119 3.61 -1.32 -15.33
C SER A 119 4.69 -0.30 -14.93
N LYS A 120 4.70 0.15 -13.67
CA LYS A 120 5.68 1.09 -13.11
C LYS A 120 6.36 0.48 -11.88
N LYS A 121 7.61 0.85 -11.64
CA LYS A 121 8.34 0.42 -10.43
C LYS A 121 8.06 1.38 -9.28
N LEU A 122 7.77 0.84 -8.10
CA LEU A 122 7.54 1.66 -6.91
C LEU A 122 8.80 2.46 -6.55
N ASP A 123 9.99 1.88 -6.75
CA ASP A 123 11.30 2.54 -6.65
C ASP A 123 11.51 3.70 -7.63
N SER A 124 10.65 3.87 -8.64
CA SER A 124 10.72 5.00 -9.58
C SER A 124 9.77 6.15 -9.21
N VAL A 125 8.94 5.98 -8.17
CA VAL A 125 7.98 7.00 -7.74
C VAL A 125 8.72 8.12 -7.01
N LEU A 126 8.62 9.33 -7.55
CA LEU A 126 9.16 10.56 -6.98
C LEU A 126 8.01 11.48 -6.61
N ARG A 127 8.07 12.06 -5.40
CA ARG A 127 7.20 13.18 -5.05
C ARG A 127 7.62 14.43 -5.83
N VAL A 128 6.66 15.29 -6.16
CA VAL A 128 6.95 16.55 -6.85
C VAL A 128 7.94 17.37 -6.03
N GLY A 129 9.10 17.69 -6.63
CA GLY A 129 10.17 18.44 -5.98
C GLY A 129 11.11 17.62 -5.08
N ALA A 130 10.92 16.30 -4.94
CA ALA A 130 11.82 15.44 -4.19
C ALA A 130 12.98 14.91 -5.06
N SER A 131 14.16 14.77 -4.45
CA SER A 131 15.35 14.15 -5.07
C SER A 131 15.51 12.66 -4.74
N LYS A 132 14.71 12.16 -3.79
CA LYS A 132 14.72 10.76 -3.32
C LYS A 132 13.44 10.06 -3.72
N THR A 133 13.53 8.75 -3.91
CA THR A 133 12.36 7.91 -4.19
C THR A 133 11.39 7.93 -3.01
N LEU A 134 10.11 7.70 -3.28
CA LEU A 134 9.08 7.63 -2.24
C LEU A 134 9.43 6.56 -1.19
N VAL A 135 10.01 5.44 -1.63
CA VAL A 135 10.43 4.34 -0.74
C VAL A 135 11.54 4.80 0.21
N ASP A 136 12.54 5.53 -0.29
CA ASP A 136 13.61 6.09 0.53
C ASP A 136 13.06 7.12 1.54
N GLU A 137 12.13 7.97 1.11
CA GLU A 137 11.47 8.94 2.00
C GLU A 137 10.68 8.21 3.11
N ILE A 138 9.96 7.13 2.78
CA ILE A 138 9.24 6.31 3.77
C ILE A 138 10.23 5.68 4.77
N ALA A 139 11.34 5.12 4.29
CA ALA A 139 12.37 4.53 5.15
C ALA A 139 13.00 5.57 6.09
N GLU A 140 13.22 6.80 5.60
CA GLU A 140 13.67 7.93 6.42
C GLU A 140 12.66 8.31 7.50
N ILE A 141 11.38 8.43 7.15
CA ILE A 141 10.32 8.73 8.12
C ILE A 141 10.18 7.65 9.18
N GLN A 142 10.33 6.38 8.78
CA GLN A 142 10.33 5.27 9.74
C GLN A 142 11.51 5.37 10.72
N ARG A 143 12.71 5.71 10.24
CA ARG A 143 13.89 5.93 11.10
C ARG A 143 13.70 7.09 12.06
N MET A 144 13.14 8.22 11.59
CA MET A 144 12.82 9.37 12.45
C MET A 144 11.78 9.02 13.51
N ARG A 145 10.69 8.34 13.13
CA ARG A 145 9.66 7.86 14.08
C ARG A 145 10.28 6.97 15.15
N ASN A 146 11.19 6.07 14.79
CA ASN A 146 11.89 5.24 15.76
C ASN A 146 12.80 6.06 16.68
N GLY A 147 13.41 7.14 16.18
CA GLY A 147 14.17 8.09 17.00
C GLY A 147 13.31 8.83 18.02
N VAL A 148 12.18 9.37 17.58
CA VAL A 148 11.20 10.01 18.47
C VAL A 148 10.71 9.03 19.54
N VAL A 149 10.22 7.85 19.13
CA VAL A 149 9.57 6.88 20.03
C VAL A 149 10.55 6.20 20.98
N HIS A 150 11.73 5.80 20.50
CA HIS A 150 12.67 5.00 21.30
C HIS A 150 13.81 5.80 21.92
N ARG A 151 14.12 6.99 21.40
CA ARG A 151 15.27 7.81 21.85
C ARG A 151 14.89 9.22 22.28
N GLY A 152 13.63 9.64 22.12
CA GLY A 152 13.18 10.99 22.49
C GLY A 152 13.80 12.09 21.62
N GLU A 153 14.17 11.78 20.37
CA GLU A 153 14.65 12.77 19.42
C GLU A 153 13.54 13.78 19.11
N SER A 154 13.89 15.07 19.06
CA SER A 154 12.98 16.12 18.60
C SER A 154 13.04 16.26 17.09
N ILE A 155 11.91 16.56 16.47
CA ILE A 155 11.83 16.75 15.02
C ILE A 155 11.48 18.19 14.67
N THR A 156 11.85 18.61 13.46
CA THR A 156 11.57 19.96 12.99
C THR A 156 10.18 20.05 12.36
N GLN A 157 9.65 21.27 12.23
CA GLN A 157 8.40 21.53 11.48
C GLN A 157 8.46 20.91 10.08
N ALA A 158 9.59 21.10 9.39
CA ALA A 158 9.80 20.58 8.04
C ALA A 158 9.79 19.03 8.00
N ASP A 159 10.27 18.36 9.05
CA ASP A 159 10.21 16.89 9.14
C ASP A 159 8.78 16.39 9.33
N ALA A 160 7.99 17.07 10.15
CA ALA A 160 6.59 16.73 10.37
C ALA A 160 5.76 16.93 9.08
N GLU A 161 5.93 18.07 8.42
CA GLU A 161 5.29 18.37 7.13
C GLU A 161 5.67 17.36 6.06
N ARG A 162 6.96 17.04 5.95
CA ARG A 162 7.45 16.02 5.02
C ARG A 162 6.85 14.64 5.30
N ALA A 163 6.72 14.26 6.57
CA ALA A 163 6.11 12.99 6.94
C ALA A 163 4.65 12.89 6.47
N LEU A 164 3.90 13.97 6.63
CA LEU A 164 2.52 14.08 6.18
C LEU A 164 2.40 14.04 4.65
N ASP A 165 3.27 14.79 3.96
CA ASP A 165 3.33 14.83 2.50
C ASP A 165 3.66 13.47 1.89
N VAL A 166 4.59 12.73 2.48
CA VAL A 166 4.94 11.37 2.04
C VAL A 166 3.76 10.43 2.22
N CYS A 167 3.02 10.53 3.33
CA CYS A 167 1.81 9.74 3.55
C CYS A 167 0.77 10.02 2.46
N LYS A 168 0.49 11.29 2.20
CA LYS A 168 -0.44 11.74 1.16
C LYS A 168 -0.02 11.28 -0.24
N THR A 169 1.27 11.41 -0.54
CA THR A 169 1.88 10.98 -1.82
C THR A 169 1.74 9.46 -2.00
N THR A 170 1.92 8.69 -0.93
CA THR A 170 1.72 7.23 -0.94
C THR A 170 0.31 6.85 -1.37
N VAL A 171 -0.72 7.54 -0.86
CA VAL A 171 -2.11 7.29 -1.27
C VAL A 171 -2.32 7.65 -2.75
N ILE A 172 -1.85 8.82 -3.17
CA ILE A 172 -2.10 9.34 -4.53
C ILE A 172 -1.36 8.53 -5.60
N PHE A 173 -0.10 8.18 -5.37
CA PHE A 173 0.76 7.58 -6.39
C PHE A 173 0.91 6.07 -6.27
N VAL A 174 0.45 5.46 -5.16
CA VAL A 174 0.50 4.00 -4.98
C VAL A 174 -0.89 3.39 -4.92
N LEU A 175 -1.71 3.79 -3.95
CA LEU A 175 -3.03 3.16 -3.75
C LEU A 175 -4.00 3.48 -4.89
N ASN A 176 -4.13 4.74 -5.29
CA ASN A 176 -5.07 5.12 -6.35
C ASN A 176 -4.79 4.42 -7.69
N PRO A 177 -3.54 4.32 -8.18
CA PRO A 177 -3.24 3.52 -9.37
C PRO A 177 -3.59 2.04 -9.23
N VAL A 178 -3.34 1.43 -8.06
CA VAL A 178 -3.70 0.03 -7.80
C VAL A 178 -5.21 -0.17 -7.84
N LEU A 179 -5.99 0.71 -7.21
CA LEU A 179 -7.45 0.66 -7.27
C LEU A 179 -7.96 0.86 -8.71
N ALA A 180 -7.40 1.84 -9.43
CA ALA A 180 -7.77 2.11 -10.81
C ALA A 180 -7.50 0.92 -11.74
N ALA A 181 -6.36 0.24 -11.59
CA ALA A 181 -6.03 -0.97 -12.33
C ALA A 181 -7.05 -2.11 -12.10
N LEU A 182 -7.70 -2.13 -10.93
CA LEU A 182 -8.73 -3.10 -10.56
C LEU A 182 -10.16 -2.60 -10.86
N ASN A 183 -10.32 -1.47 -11.55
CA ASN A 183 -11.61 -0.79 -11.78
C ASN A 183 -12.35 -0.46 -10.47
N LEU A 184 -11.60 -0.03 -9.46
CA LEU A 184 -12.08 0.42 -8.16
C LEU A 184 -11.71 1.89 -7.92
N GLU A 185 -12.45 2.53 -7.02
CA GLU A 185 -12.18 3.87 -6.53
C GLU A 185 -12.48 3.97 -5.04
N SER A 186 -11.83 4.91 -4.35
CA SER A 186 -12.15 5.24 -2.95
C SER A 186 -13.04 6.49 -2.91
N ARG A 187 -14.20 6.41 -2.26
CA ARG A 187 -15.06 7.58 -2.01
C ARG A 187 -15.14 7.91 -0.53
N LYS A 188 -15.15 9.22 -0.25
CA LYS A 188 -15.24 9.76 1.10
C LYS A 188 -16.50 9.25 1.81
N GLY A 189 -16.32 8.56 2.94
CA GLY A 189 -17.41 8.04 3.77
C GLY A 189 -17.96 6.67 3.36
N GLU A 190 -17.87 6.32 2.08
CA GLU A 190 -18.38 5.06 1.53
C GLU A 190 -17.31 3.95 1.51
N GLY A 191 -16.03 4.32 1.37
CA GLY A 191 -14.93 3.36 1.25
C GLY A 191 -14.60 3.01 -0.21
N ILE A 192 -13.94 1.88 -0.41
CA ILE A 192 -13.53 1.35 -1.71
C ILE A 192 -14.71 0.67 -2.39
N GLN A 193 -14.94 0.97 -3.67
CA GLN A 193 -16.07 0.46 -4.44
C GLN A 193 -15.78 0.47 -5.95
N PRO A 194 -16.63 -0.13 -6.80
CA PRO A 194 -16.43 -0.09 -8.25
C PRO A 194 -16.36 1.33 -8.80
N ALA A 195 -15.40 1.56 -9.70
CA ALA A 195 -15.26 2.83 -10.41
C ALA A 195 -16.51 3.09 -11.26
N ARG A 196 -16.99 4.34 -11.27
CA ARG A 196 -18.08 4.70 -12.18
C ARG A 196 -17.57 4.58 -13.62
N ARG A 197 -18.26 3.81 -14.47
CA ARG A 197 -18.05 3.90 -15.91
C ARG A 197 -18.43 5.32 -16.33
N LEU A 198 -17.44 6.10 -16.76
CA LEU A 198 -17.72 7.31 -17.53
C LEU A 198 -18.41 6.83 -18.81
N GLY A 199 -19.71 7.10 -18.91
CA GLY A 199 -20.50 6.84 -20.12
C GLY A 199 -20.07 7.76 -21.25
#